data_AF-A0A7U6FRZ7-F1
#
_entry.id   AF-A0A7U6FRZ7-F1
#
_cell.length_a   1.000
_cell.length_b   1.000
_cell.length_c   1.000
_cell.angle_alpha   90.00
_cell.angle_beta   90.00
_cell.angle_gamma   90.00
#
_symmetry.space_group_name_H-M   'P 1'
#
loop_
_entity.id
_entity.type
_entity.pdbx_description
1 polymer ?
#
loop_
_entity_poly.entity_id
_entity_poly.type
_entity_poly.pdbx_seq_one_letter_code
_entity_poly.pdbx_strand_id
1 'polypeptide(L)'
;MEAVNVERNEHGFWNHPAARTIPANLSQKETVSWFAERGFGFEVVLMDDQRPDLSQLFASCAEGSQSCVSQWEPECQRENSFLFGIYDTEDGVTATFVYPFSTPEQVLRDAWVAEYAMHLIRQCHFDLKTAISMGKSALKTDDFDTLSRSPSEAVDDEIAAMRDCC
;
A
#
# COMPACT_ATOMS: atom_id res chain seq x y z
N MET A 1 8.66 12.79 -1.35
CA MET A 1 9.49 12.76 -0.14
C MET A 1 10.89 13.20 -0.53
N GLU A 2 11.56 13.98 0.31
CA GLU A 2 12.96 14.36 0.11
C GLU A 2 13.88 13.24 0.62
N ALA A 3 15.10 13.17 0.07
CA ALA A 3 16.10 12.21 0.52
C ALA A 3 16.50 12.53 1.98
N VAL A 4 16.35 11.55 2.87
CA VAL A 4 16.76 11.67 4.28
C VAL A 4 18.13 11.02 4.44
N ASN A 5 19.03 11.68 5.18
CA ASN A 5 20.32 11.10 5.51
C ASN A 5 20.14 9.89 6.46
N VAL A 6 20.73 8.75 6.12
CA VAL A 6 20.63 7.51 6.90
C VAL A 6 21.79 7.45 7.90
N GLU A 7 21.57 7.98 9.10
CA GLU A 7 22.56 7.96 10.20
C GLU A 7 22.25 6.84 11.19
N ARG A 8 22.79 5.65 10.94
CA ARG A 8 22.60 4.48 11.80
C ARG A 8 23.22 4.70 13.19
N ASN A 9 22.63 4.08 14.21
CA ASN A 9 23.20 4.07 15.56
C ASN A 9 24.45 3.17 15.64
N GLU A 10 25.09 3.14 16.81
CA GLU A 10 26.31 2.33 17.07
C GLU A 10 26.11 0.82 16.86
N HIS A 11 24.86 0.37 16.85
CA HIS A 11 24.45 -1.01 16.63
C HIS A 11 23.96 -1.26 15.21
N GLY A 12 24.03 -0.29 14.29
CA GLY A 12 23.62 -0.46 12.89
C GLY A 12 22.12 -0.32 12.60
N PHE A 13 21.30 -0.03 13.62
CA PHE A 13 19.86 0.21 13.45
C PHE A 13 19.57 1.66 13.10
N TRP A 14 18.44 1.88 12.44
CA TRP A 14 18.01 3.22 12.04
C TRP A 14 16.51 3.25 11.81
N ASN A 15 15.89 4.40 12.07
CA ASN A 15 14.47 4.62 11.78
C ASN A 15 14.30 5.93 11.03
N HIS A 16 13.54 5.89 9.94
CA HIS A 16 13.15 7.10 9.24
C HIS A 16 12.37 8.03 10.19
N PRO A 17 12.58 9.36 10.17
CA PRO A 17 11.89 10.29 11.08
C PRO A 17 10.36 10.16 11.06
N ALA A 18 9.81 9.88 9.87
CA ALA A 18 8.38 9.63 9.69
C ALA A 18 7.87 8.33 10.35
N ALA A 19 8.73 7.39 10.73
CA ALA A 19 8.33 6.17 11.45
C ALA A 19 7.65 6.50 12.79
N ARG A 20 7.96 7.65 13.41
CA ARG A 20 7.28 8.13 14.62
C ARG A 20 5.79 8.42 14.42
N THR A 21 5.35 8.56 13.17
CA THR A 21 3.93 8.81 12.85
C THR A 21 3.14 7.51 12.65
N ILE A 22 3.82 6.36 12.61
CA ILE A 22 3.17 5.06 12.52
C ILE A 22 2.60 4.72 13.90
N PRO A 23 1.30 4.37 13.99
CA PRO A 23 0.72 3.88 15.25
C PRO A 23 1.42 2.61 15.72
N ALA A 24 1.82 2.58 16.99
CA ALA A 24 2.66 1.51 17.54
C ALA A 24 2.02 0.10 17.56
N ASN A 25 0.70 0.01 17.38
CA ASN A 25 -0.08 -1.24 17.56
C ASN A 25 -0.86 -1.63 16.30
N LEU A 26 -0.38 -1.27 15.10
CA LEU A 26 -1.02 -1.74 13.87
C LEU A 26 -0.71 -3.23 13.66
N SER A 27 -1.76 -4.01 13.38
CA SER A 27 -1.59 -5.33 12.79
C SER A 27 -0.95 -5.21 11.40
N GLN A 28 -0.37 -6.30 10.89
CA GLN A 28 0.24 -6.32 9.55
C GLN A 28 -0.72 -5.80 8.47
N LYS A 29 -2.00 -6.19 8.53
CA LYS A 29 -3.04 -5.73 7.59
C LYS A 29 -3.25 -4.22 7.69
N GLU A 30 -3.33 -3.69 8.90
CA GLU A 30 -3.52 -2.26 9.13
C GLU A 30 -2.29 -1.46 8.70
N THR A 31 -1.08 -1.99 8.87
CA THR A 31 0.16 -1.38 8.37
C THR A 31 0.16 -1.28 6.85
N VAL A 32 -0.27 -2.34 6.15
CA VAL A 32 -0.44 -2.30 4.67
C VAL A 32 -1.44 -1.23 4.26
N SER A 33 -2.61 -1.18 4.89
CA SER A 33 -3.62 -0.16 4.62
C SER A 33 -3.08 1.26 4.88
N TRP A 34 -2.35 1.45 5.99
CA TRP A 34 -1.81 2.75 6.37
C TRP A 34 -0.82 3.31 5.34
N PHE A 35 0.06 2.47 4.79
CA PHE A 35 0.96 2.87 3.70
C PHE A 35 0.19 3.09 2.39
N ALA A 36 -0.77 2.21 2.06
CA ALA A 36 -1.55 2.29 0.82
C ALA A 36 -2.39 3.58 0.74
N GLU A 37 -3.03 4.00 1.83
CA GLU A 37 -3.77 5.27 1.94
C GLU A 37 -2.91 6.50 1.65
N ARG A 38 -1.58 6.37 1.77
CA ARG A 38 -0.60 7.43 1.55
C ARG A 38 0.11 7.28 0.20
N GLY A 39 -0.31 6.34 -0.65
CA GLY A 39 0.29 6.08 -1.96
C GLY A 39 1.63 5.35 -1.87
N PHE A 40 1.82 4.53 -0.84
CA PHE A 40 3.04 3.77 -0.61
C PHE A 40 2.75 2.28 -0.43
N GLY A 41 3.72 1.46 -0.81
CA GLY A 41 3.85 0.10 -0.34
C GLY A 41 5.14 -0.06 0.44
N PHE A 42 5.32 -1.21 1.07
CA PHE A 42 6.56 -1.53 1.77
C PHE A 42 6.99 -2.97 1.48
N GLU A 43 8.29 -3.20 1.60
CA GLU A 43 8.93 -4.50 1.43
C GLU A 43 9.86 -4.70 2.62
N VAL A 44 9.80 -5.89 3.22
CA VAL A 44 10.66 -6.26 4.35
C VAL A 44 11.68 -7.26 3.85
N VAL A 45 12.94 -6.95 4.10
CA VAL A 45 14.08 -7.79 3.76
C VAL A 45 14.68 -8.30 5.06
N LEU A 46 14.88 -9.61 5.17
CA LEU A 46 15.57 -10.23 6.30
C LEU A 46 17.08 -10.21 6.07
N MET A 47 17.83 -9.91 7.12
CA MET A 47 19.29 -10.03 7.08
C MET A 47 19.72 -11.46 6.80
N ASP A 48 18.95 -12.45 7.28
CA ASP A 48 19.23 -13.87 7.05
C ASP A 48 19.22 -14.25 5.56
N ASP A 49 18.33 -13.62 4.77
CA ASP A 49 18.21 -13.88 3.34
C ASP A 49 19.39 -13.29 2.53
N GLN A 50 19.89 -12.12 2.93
CA GLN A 50 20.93 -11.40 2.19
C GLN A 50 22.35 -11.67 2.70
N ARG A 51 22.49 -11.84 4.02
CA ARG A 51 23.74 -11.98 4.76
C ARG A 51 23.58 -13.03 5.87
N PRO A 52 23.39 -14.30 5.51
CA PRO A 52 23.26 -15.40 6.48
C PRO A 52 24.50 -15.52 7.38
N ASP A 53 25.67 -15.10 6.91
CA ASP A 53 26.90 -15.01 7.68
C ASP A 53 26.81 -14.02 8.85
N LEU A 54 26.25 -12.82 8.60
CA LEU A 54 26.03 -11.81 9.64
C LEU A 54 24.85 -12.16 10.55
N SER A 55 23.83 -12.82 10.00
CA SER A 55 22.67 -13.33 10.75
C SER A 55 23.07 -14.39 11.78
N GLN A 56 23.89 -15.37 11.39
CA GLN A 56 24.43 -16.36 12.32
C GLN A 56 25.34 -15.72 13.37
N LEU A 57 26.12 -14.72 12.97
CA LEU A 57 26.93 -13.96 13.92
C LEU A 57 26.05 -13.20 14.92
N PHE A 58 24.96 -12.57 14.46
CA PHE A 58 23.99 -11.90 15.32
C PHE A 58 23.35 -12.87 16.32
N ALA A 59 22.88 -14.04 15.84
CA ALA A 59 22.23 -15.06 16.67
C ALA A 59 23.17 -15.72 17.69
N SER A 60 24.48 -15.79 17.40
CA SER A 60 25.48 -16.39 18.29
C SER A 60 26.08 -15.41 19.31
N CYS A 61 25.81 -14.11 19.18
CA CYS A 61 26.26 -13.11 20.14
C CYS A 61 25.39 -13.16 21.40
N ALA A 62 25.91 -13.78 22.45
CA ALA A 62 25.19 -14.02 23.70
C ALA A 62 24.75 -12.76 24.46
N GLU A 63 25.37 -11.60 24.21
CA GLU A 63 24.94 -10.28 24.70
C GLU A 63 25.93 -9.25 24.13
N GLY A 64 25.50 -8.37 23.22
CA GLY A 64 26.18 -7.08 23.02
C GLY A 64 27.03 -6.85 21.75
N SER A 65 27.20 -7.80 20.84
CA SER A 65 27.84 -7.51 19.54
C SER A 65 26.82 -7.39 18.40
N GLN A 66 25.89 -6.43 18.56
CA GLN A 66 24.98 -6.00 17.48
C GLN A 66 25.72 -5.25 16.35
N SER A 67 27.05 -5.06 16.46
CA SER A 67 27.89 -4.45 15.43
C SER A 67 28.01 -5.27 14.13
N CYS A 68 27.46 -6.48 14.06
CA CYS A 68 27.31 -7.16 12.76
C CYS A 68 26.24 -6.49 11.89
N VAL A 69 25.22 -5.87 12.48
CA VAL A 69 24.16 -5.16 11.74
C VAL A 69 24.69 -3.89 11.08
N SER A 70 25.69 -3.23 11.68
CA SER A 70 26.33 -2.05 11.06
C SER A 70 27.16 -2.41 9.82
N GLN A 71 27.50 -3.69 9.62
CA GLN A 71 28.19 -4.19 8.42
C GLN A 71 27.21 -4.65 7.33
N TRP A 72 25.92 -4.71 7.63
CA TRP A 72 24.91 -5.09 6.65
C TRP A 72 24.42 -3.85 5.89
N GLU A 73 24.60 -3.86 4.58
CA GLU A 73 23.99 -2.89 3.66
C GLU A 73 22.78 -3.57 3.01
N PRO A 74 21.55 -3.36 3.54
CA PRO A 74 20.36 -3.97 2.98
C PRO A 74 20.08 -3.35 1.62
N GLU A 75 19.66 -4.20 0.68
CA GLU A 75 19.26 -3.78 -0.66
C GLU A 75 17.83 -4.22 -0.95
N CYS A 76 17.10 -3.44 -1.74
CA CYS A 76 15.77 -3.81 -2.23
C CYS A 76 15.78 -3.78 -3.76
N GLN A 77 15.28 -4.84 -4.39
CA GLN A 77 15.23 -4.93 -5.85
C GLN A 77 14.15 -4.05 -6.47
N ARG A 78 13.30 -3.44 -5.62
CA ARG A 78 12.18 -2.64 -6.07
C ARG A 78 12.61 -1.25 -6.47
N GLU A 79 12.28 -0.87 -7.70
CA GLU A 79 12.54 0.48 -8.21
C GLU A 79 11.87 1.55 -7.34
N ASN A 80 12.55 2.69 -7.21
CA ASN A 80 12.10 3.83 -6.41
C ASN A 80 11.85 3.52 -4.93
N SER A 81 12.37 2.41 -4.43
CA SER A 81 12.36 2.11 -3.00
C SER A 81 13.42 2.92 -2.26
N PHE A 82 13.16 3.20 -0.99
CA PHE A 82 14.10 3.82 -0.07
C PHE A 82 14.00 3.16 1.30
N LEU A 83 15.12 3.14 2.03
CA LEU A 83 15.17 2.55 3.36
C LEU A 83 14.28 3.35 4.32
N PHE A 84 13.39 2.65 5.01
CA PHE A 84 12.47 3.22 6.00
C PHE A 84 12.88 2.89 7.44
N GLY A 85 13.53 1.76 7.65
CA GLY A 85 14.11 1.44 8.95
C GLY A 85 14.79 0.08 8.97
N ILE A 86 15.62 -0.13 9.98
CA ILE A 86 16.26 -1.40 10.30
C ILE A 86 15.86 -1.73 11.74
N TYR A 87 15.25 -2.89 11.93
CA TYR A 87 14.63 -3.30 13.17
C TYR A 87 15.15 -4.66 13.61
N ASP A 88 15.25 -4.85 14.92
CA ASP A 88 15.36 -6.16 15.53
C ASP A 88 13.95 -6.70 15.78
N THR A 89 13.57 -7.79 15.10
CA THR A 89 12.25 -8.42 15.24
C THR A 89 12.40 -9.86 15.75
N GLU A 90 11.29 -10.50 16.11
CA GLU A 90 11.31 -11.91 16.53
C GLU A 90 11.84 -12.86 15.45
N ASP A 91 11.69 -12.46 14.18
CA ASP A 91 12.19 -13.18 13.01
C ASP A 91 13.66 -12.84 12.68
N GLY A 92 14.29 -11.98 13.48
CA GLY A 92 15.67 -11.51 13.33
C GLY A 92 15.76 -10.07 12.85
N VAL A 93 16.94 -9.68 12.37
CA VAL A 93 17.17 -8.30 11.91
C VAL A 93 16.55 -8.10 10.53
N THR A 94 15.69 -7.09 10.41
CA THR A 94 14.98 -6.75 9.19
C THR A 94 15.29 -5.33 8.73
N ALA A 95 15.24 -5.12 7.42
CA ALA A 95 15.25 -3.80 6.80
C ALA A 95 13.91 -3.60 6.08
N THR A 96 13.18 -2.55 6.45
CA THR A 96 11.94 -2.16 5.77
C THR A 96 12.26 -1.10 4.74
N PHE A 97 11.86 -1.35 3.51
CA PHE A 97 11.91 -0.41 2.39
C PHE A 97 10.50 0.07 2.07
N VAL A 98 10.36 1.35 1.76
CA VAL A 98 9.10 1.95 1.29
C VAL A 98 9.28 2.37 -0.14
N TYR A 99 8.26 2.17 -0.96
CA TYR A 99 8.26 2.54 -2.37
C TYR A 99 6.95 3.21 -2.75
N PRO A 100 6.95 4.17 -3.71
CA PRO A 100 5.73 4.71 -4.27
C PRO A 100 4.86 3.59 -4.83
N PHE A 101 3.61 3.53 -4.39
CA PHE A 101 2.63 2.59 -4.89
C PHE A 101 1.42 3.36 -5.39
N SER A 102 1.15 3.26 -6.68
CA SER A 102 -0.10 3.71 -7.28
C SER A 102 -0.92 2.49 -7.67
N THR A 103 -2.16 2.42 -7.21
CA THR A 103 -3.13 1.46 -7.75
C THR A 103 -3.27 1.71 -9.26
N PRO A 104 -3.11 0.68 -10.12
CA PRO A 104 -3.26 0.86 -11.56
C PRO A 104 -4.63 1.45 -11.90
N GLU A 105 -4.67 2.40 -12.83
CA GLU A 105 -5.90 3.12 -13.20
C GLU A 105 -7.04 2.17 -13.60
N GLN A 106 -6.72 1.09 -14.33
CA GLN A 106 -7.70 0.07 -14.71
C GLN A 106 -8.36 -0.60 -13.49
N VAL A 107 -7.59 -0.85 -12.42
CA VAL A 107 -8.12 -1.44 -11.18
C VAL A 107 -9.09 -0.46 -10.51
N LEU A 108 -8.78 0.83 -10.51
CA LEU A 108 -9.67 1.87 -9.99
C LEU A 108 -10.97 1.93 -10.80
N ARG A 109 -10.87 1.88 -12.14
CA ARG A 109 -12.03 1.85 -13.04
C ARG A 109 -12.90 0.61 -12.82
N ASP A 110 -12.29 -0.56 -12.68
CA ASP A 110 -13.03 -1.80 -12.44
C ASP A 110 -13.71 -1.83 -11.06
N ALA A 111 -13.05 -1.29 -10.03
CA ALA A 111 -13.65 -1.11 -8.71
C ALA A 111 -14.86 -0.17 -8.76
N TRP A 112 -14.72 0.97 -9.45
CA TRP A 112 -15.81 1.93 -9.67
C TRP A 112 -17.02 1.27 -10.34
N VAL A 113 -16.79 0.48 -11.41
CA VAL A 113 -17.87 -0.25 -12.11
C VAL A 113 -18.54 -1.28 -11.20
N ALA A 114 -17.78 -1.95 -10.35
CA ALA A 114 -18.32 -2.93 -9.42
C ALA A 114 -19.24 -2.27 -8.37
N GLU A 115 -18.84 -1.13 -7.81
CA GLU A 115 -19.65 -0.35 -6.88
C GLU A 115 -20.91 0.21 -7.57
N TYR A 116 -20.74 0.77 -8.76
CA TYR A 116 -21.84 1.23 -9.61
C TYR A 116 -22.89 0.13 -9.85
N ALA A 117 -22.43 -1.04 -10.27
CA ALA A 117 -23.30 -2.18 -10.53
C ALA A 117 -24.00 -2.65 -9.25
N MET A 118 -23.31 -2.63 -8.11
CA MET A 118 -23.90 -2.97 -6.81
C MET A 118 -25.06 -2.04 -6.45
N HIS A 119 -24.92 -0.74 -6.69
CA HIS A 119 -25.99 0.24 -6.46
C HIS A 119 -27.19 -0.01 -7.38
N LEU A 120 -26.99 -0.24 -8.68
CA LEU A 120 -28.07 -0.57 -9.62
C LEU A 120 -28.82 -1.86 -9.24
N ILE A 121 -28.10 -2.91 -8.84
CA ILE A 121 -28.71 -4.17 -8.41
C ILE A 121 -29.55 -3.95 -7.15
N ARG A 122 -29.03 -3.17 -6.19
CA ARG A 122 -29.70 -2.93 -4.91
C ARG A 122 -30.92 -2.01 -5.02
N GLN A 123 -30.81 -0.93 -5.80
CA GLN A 123 -31.84 0.10 -5.89
C GLN A 123 -32.88 -0.19 -6.98
N CYS A 124 -32.45 -0.81 -8.08
CA CYS A 124 -33.27 -0.97 -9.30
C CYS A 124 -33.47 -2.42 -9.72
N HIS A 125 -32.87 -3.39 -9.00
CA HIS A 125 -33.01 -4.83 -9.27
C HIS A 125 -32.58 -5.28 -10.67
N PHE A 126 -31.64 -4.57 -11.30
CA PHE A 126 -31.00 -5.03 -12.53
C PHE A 126 -30.23 -6.34 -12.30
N ASP A 127 -30.11 -7.15 -13.35
CA ASP A 127 -29.20 -8.30 -13.32
C ASP A 127 -27.74 -7.83 -13.40
N LEU A 128 -26.82 -8.66 -12.89
CA LEU A 128 -25.40 -8.34 -12.81
C LEU A 128 -24.78 -7.97 -14.16
N LYS A 129 -25.17 -8.67 -15.24
CA LYS A 129 -24.58 -8.43 -16.57
C LYS A 129 -24.99 -7.07 -17.10
N THR A 130 -26.27 -6.71 -16.95
CA THR A 130 -26.79 -5.40 -17.33
C THR A 130 -26.15 -4.30 -16.48
N ALA A 131 -26.09 -4.46 -15.16
CA ALA A 131 -25.53 -3.47 -14.24
C ALA A 131 -24.04 -3.18 -14.52
N ILE A 132 -23.23 -4.21 -14.79
CA ILE A 132 -21.82 -4.03 -15.21
C ILE A 132 -21.73 -3.30 -16.56
N SER A 133 -22.60 -3.66 -17.52
CA SER A 133 -22.61 -3.02 -18.84
C SER A 133 -22.95 -1.54 -18.76
N MET A 134 -23.88 -1.16 -17.89
CA MET A 134 -24.24 0.23 -17.62
C MET A 134 -23.09 0.99 -16.98
N GLY A 135 -22.46 0.44 -15.93
CA GLY A 135 -21.29 1.07 -15.30
C GLY A 135 -20.11 1.29 -16.26
N LYS A 136 -19.84 0.33 -17.16
CA LYS A 136 -18.83 0.49 -18.22
C LYS A 136 -19.20 1.57 -19.24
N SER A 137 -20.49 1.79 -19.48
CA SER A 137 -20.97 2.82 -20.40
C SER A 137 -20.87 4.20 -19.76
N ALA A 138 -21.23 4.32 -18.48
CA ALA A 138 -21.06 5.54 -17.68
C ALA A 138 -19.60 6.03 -17.66
N LEU A 139 -18.64 5.10 -17.52
CA LEU A 139 -17.21 5.42 -17.61
C LEU A 139 -16.74 5.92 -19.00
N LYS A 140 -17.48 5.63 -20.08
CA LYS A 140 -17.13 6.02 -21.45
C LYS A 140 -17.75 7.35 -21.86
N THR A 141 -18.86 7.73 -21.24
CA THR A 141 -19.60 8.96 -21.56
C THR A 141 -19.02 10.18 -20.86
N ASP A 142 -18.37 10.01 -19.71
CA ASP A 142 -17.68 11.09 -19.01
C ASP A 142 -16.27 11.29 -19.57
N ASP A 143 -16.10 12.35 -20.36
CA ASP A 143 -14.79 12.87 -20.73
C ASP A 143 -14.03 13.28 -19.45
N PHE A 144 -13.05 12.47 -19.07
CA PHE A 144 -11.87 12.84 -18.28
C PHE A 144 -11.94 13.04 -16.75
N ASP A 145 -13.03 12.70 -16.04
CA ASP A 145 -12.97 12.78 -14.56
C ASP A 145 -13.85 11.80 -13.77
N THR A 146 -14.17 10.61 -14.32
CA THR A 146 -15.08 9.67 -13.65
C THR A 146 -14.59 9.11 -12.32
N LEU A 147 -13.30 9.25 -12.00
CA LEU A 147 -12.77 8.92 -10.66
C LEU A 147 -12.98 10.03 -9.63
N SER A 148 -13.32 11.26 -10.05
CA SER A 148 -13.67 12.34 -9.11
C SER A 148 -15.13 12.28 -8.67
N ARG A 149 -16.00 11.65 -9.48
CA ARG A 149 -17.41 11.42 -9.18
C ARG A 149 -17.63 10.07 -8.51
N SER A 150 -18.43 10.04 -7.45
CA SER A 150 -18.74 8.78 -6.76
C SER A 150 -19.67 7.88 -7.59
N PRO A 151 -19.50 6.54 -7.55
CA PRO A 151 -20.42 5.60 -8.20
C PRO A 151 -21.88 5.76 -7.77
N SER A 152 -22.13 6.09 -6.49
CA SER A 152 -23.48 6.31 -5.97
C SER A 152 -24.16 7.52 -6.59
N GLU A 153 -23.46 8.66 -6.71
CA GLU A 153 -24.01 9.87 -7.33
C GLU A 153 -24.27 9.66 -8.82
N ALA A 154 -23.46 8.85 -9.50
CA ALA A 154 -23.70 8.47 -10.89
C ALA A 154 -25.00 7.68 -11.05
N VAL A 155 -25.24 6.71 -10.16
CA VAL A 155 -26.49 5.93 -10.16
C VAL A 155 -27.70 6.79 -9.80
N ASP A 156 -27.59 7.65 -8.79
CA ASP A 156 -28.71 8.49 -8.35
C ASP A 156 -29.17 9.44 -9.46
N ASP A 157 -28.24 10.01 -10.23
CA ASP A 157 -28.55 10.84 -11.40
C ASP A 157 -29.19 10.06 -12.54
N GLU A 158 -28.71 8.83 -12.83
CA GLU A 158 -29.38 7.97 -13.83
C GLU A 158 -30.81 7.64 -13.39
N ILE A 159 -31.03 7.36 -12.11
CA ILE A 159 -32.36 7.10 -11.56
C ILE A 159 -33.24 8.35 -11.65
N ALA A 160 -32.71 9.53 -11.34
CA ALA A 160 -33.42 10.79 -11.48
C ALA A 160 -33.82 11.04 -12.94
N ALA A 161 -32.90 10.86 -13.88
CA ALA A 161 -33.16 11.00 -15.32
C ALA A 161 -34.25 10.02 -15.81
N MET A 162 -34.24 8.77 -15.32
CA MET A 162 -35.29 7.80 -15.63
C MET A 162 -36.66 8.21 -15.09
N ARG A 163 -36.72 8.82 -13.90
CA ARG A 163 -37.97 9.31 -13.30
C ARG A 163 -38.54 10.53 -14.03
N ASP A 164 -37.69 11.43 -14.49
CA ASP A 164 -38.11 12.65 -15.20
C ASP A 164 -38.61 12.37 -16.63
N CYS A 165 -38.34 11.19 -17.17
CA CYS A 165 -38.79 10.75 -18.49
C CYS A 165 -40.12 9.97 -18.48
N CYS A 166 -40.73 9.76 -17.32
CA CYS A 166 -42.02 9.05 -17.14
C CYS A 166 -43.16 10.02 -16.82
#